data_AF-A0A7S3B7W4-F1
#
_entry.id   AF-A0A7S3B7W4-F1
#
_cell.length_a   1.000
_cell.length_b   1.000
_cell.length_c   1.000
_cell.angle_alpha   90.00
_cell.angle_beta   90.00
_cell.angle_gamma   90.00
#
_symmetry.space_group_name_H-M   'P 1'
#
loop_
_entity.id
_entity.type
_entity.pdbx_description
1 polymer ?
#
loop_
_entity_poly.entity_id
_entity_poly.type
_entity_poly.pdbx_seq_one_letter_code
_entity_poly.pdbx_strand_id
1 'polypeptide(L)'
;AAFSGGAAAVRPRLRVDGEVPGELLGGTLWRNGPGRFERGGTAYAHMLDGDGLVYCVELRGGGARLRARFVATAEYLEEEEASEVCYRGTFGTPKPGGVAGNALDLRTKNLSNTNLIA
;
A
#
# COMPACT_ATOMS: atom_id res chain seq x y z
N ALA A 1 7.72 8.16 9.25
CA ALA A 1 7.68 8.26 7.78
C ALA A 1 6.88 9.51 7.42
N ALA A 2 7.49 10.48 6.76
CA ALA A 2 6.82 11.72 6.38
C ALA A 2 5.87 11.44 5.22
N PHE A 3 4.57 11.64 5.44
CA PHE A 3 3.56 11.62 4.38
C PHE A 3 3.80 12.85 3.48
N SER A 4 4.54 12.70 2.38
CA SER A 4 4.74 13.80 1.43
C SER A 4 3.40 14.19 0.80
N GLY A 5 2.94 15.41 1.13
CA GLY A 5 1.77 16.02 0.54
C GLY A 5 2.01 16.27 -0.95
N GLY A 6 1.20 15.65 -1.79
CA GLY A 6 1.23 15.82 -3.24
C GLY A 6 -0.09 15.34 -3.83
N ALA A 7 -0.70 16.21 -4.63
CA ALA A 7 -2.07 16.19 -5.16
C ALA A 7 -3.17 16.29 -4.08
N ALA A 8 -4.08 17.25 -4.24
CA ALA A 8 -5.28 17.38 -3.42
C ALA A 8 -6.07 16.07 -3.50
N ALA A 9 -5.84 15.16 -2.55
CA ALA A 9 -6.47 13.86 -2.61
C ALA A 9 -7.97 14.07 -2.48
N VAL A 10 -8.69 13.64 -3.49
CA VAL A 10 -10.12 13.44 -3.43
C VAL A 10 -10.37 12.60 -2.19
N ARG A 11 -11.09 13.16 -1.23
CA ARG A 11 -11.56 12.46 -0.04
C ARG A 11 -13.01 12.11 -0.29
N PRO A 12 -13.30 11.02 -1.02
CA PRO A 12 -14.69 10.66 -1.29
C PRO A 12 -15.42 10.50 0.03
N ARG A 13 -16.61 11.10 0.09
CA ARG A 13 -17.53 10.82 1.18
C ARG A 13 -18.05 9.41 0.97
N LEU A 14 -17.91 8.57 2.00
CA LEU A 14 -18.46 7.23 1.98
C LEU A 14 -19.97 7.29 2.22
N ARG A 15 -20.70 6.40 1.56
CA ARG A 15 -22.10 6.11 1.89
C ARG A 15 -22.12 5.43 3.26
N VAL A 16 -22.95 5.94 4.16
CA VAL A 16 -23.15 5.38 5.50
C VAL A 16 -24.56 4.82 5.54
N ASP A 17 -24.67 3.54 5.89
CA ASP A 17 -25.93 2.90 6.24
C ASP A 17 -26.05 2.89 7.77
N GLY A 18 -27.11 3.49 8.30
CA GLY A 18 -27.30 3.68 9.74
C GLY A 18 -26.65 4.97 10.27
N GLU A 19 -26.26 4.95 11.55
CA GLU A 19 -25.72 6.11 12.26
C GLU A 19 -24.33 5.82 12.83
N VAL A 20 -23.40 6.76 12.64
CA VAL A 20 -22.07 6.68 13.26
C VAL A 20 -22.22 7.09 14.73
N PRO A 21 -21.77 6.26 15.70
CA PRO A 21 -21.85 6.61 17.11
C PRO A 21 -21.14 7.93 17.42
N GLY A 22 -21.80 8.79 18.20
CA GLY A 22 -21.32 10.15 18.50
C GLY A 22 -19.95 10.16 19.17
N GLU A 23 -19.66 9.16 20.00
CA GLU A 23 -18.39 9.00 20.70
C GLU A 23 -17.19 8.69 19.79
N LEU A 24 -17.44 8.25 18.55
CA LEU A 24 -16.38 7.97 17.56
C LEU A 24 -16.10 9.16 16.63
N LEU A 25 -16.90 10.24 16.71
CA LEU A 25 -16.74 11.41 15.86
C LEU A 25 -15.40 12.12 16.15
N GLY A 26 -14.69 12.50 15.08
CA GLY A 26 -13.33 13.03 15.17
C GLY A 26 -12.25 11.94 15.21
N GLY A 27 -12.64 10.66 15.37
CA GLY A 27 -11.74 9.52 15.25
C GLY A 27 -11.31 9.23 13.82
N THR A 28 -10.14 8.60 13.69
CA THR A 28 -9.63 8.08 12.42
C THR A 28 -9.16 6.64 12.61
N LEU A 29 -9.75 5.71 11.85
CA LEU A 29 -9.26 4.34 11.77
C LEU A 29 -8.17 4.27 10.70
N TRP A 30 -7.00 3.77 11.08
CA TRP A 30 -5.89 3.54 10.16
C TRP A 30 -5.65 2.04 9.96
N ARG A 31 -5.36 1.66 8.71
CA ARG A 31 -5.05 0.27 8.34
C ARG A 31 -3.92 0.26 7.31
N ASN A 32 -3.08 -0.77 7.40
CA ASN A 32 -2.02 -1.07 6.44
C ASN A 32 -2.21 -2.50 5.94
N GLY A 33 -1.78 -2.78 4.72
CA GLY A 33 -1.85 -4.09 4.09
C GLY A 33 -1.19 -4.11 2.72
N PRO A 34 -0.98 -5.30 2.13
CA PRO A 34 -0.60 -5.42 0.73
C PRO A 34 -1.71 -4.86 -0.17
N GLY A 35 -1.39 -3.92 -1.07
CA GLY A 35 -2.37 -3.26 -1.95
C GLY A 35 -2.12 -3.42 -3.45
N ARG A 36 -1.07 -4.12 -3.84
CA ARG A 36 -0.75 -4.45 -5.24
C ARG A 36 -0.33 -5.91 -5.32
N PHE A 37 -0.81 -6.63 -6.34
CA PHE A 37 -0.59 -8.08 -6.48
C PHE A 37 -0.04 -8.46 -7.86
N GLU A 38 0.23 -7.47 -8.71
CA GLU A 38 0.86 -7.63 -10.02
C GLU A 38 1.57 -6.33 -10.43
N ARG A 39 2.60 -6.45 -11.25
CA ARG A 39 3.32 -5.31 -11.83
C ARG A 39 4.00 -5.74 -13.13
N GLY A 40 3.91 -4.92 -14.18
CA GLY A 40 4.59 -5.21 -15.46
C GLY A 40 4.23 -6.56 -16.07
N GLY A 41 2.98 -7.01 -15.91
CA GLY A 41 2.54 -8.34 -16.35
C GLY A 41 3.05 -9.51 -15.50
N THR A 42 3.79 -9.26 -14.42
CA THR A 42 4.23 -10.27 -13.46
C THR A 42 3.29 -10.29 -12.26
N ALA A 43 2.56 -11.39 -12.07
CA ALA A 43 1.76 -11.63 -10.88
C ALA A 43 2.66 -11.98 -9.69
N TYR A 44 2.32 -11.48 -8.50
CA TYR A 44 3.07 -11.80 -7.28
C TYR A 44 2.76 -13.22 -6.84
N ALA A 45 3.79 -13.97 -6.43
CA ALA A 45 3.66 -15.37 -6.01
C ALA A 45 2.98 -15.52 -4.65
N HIS A 46 3.00 -14.46 -3.83
CA HIS A 46 2.39 -14.47 -2.51
C HIS A 46 1.75 -13.12 -2.19
N MET A 47 0.60 -13.14 -1.51
CA MET A 47 -0.13 -11.92 -1.14
C MET A 47 0.70 -10.94 -0.28
N LEU A 48 1.66 -11.45 0.51
CA LEU A 48 2.51 -10.63 1.37
C LEU A 48 3.66 -9.93 0.64
N ASP A 49 3.92 -10.25 -0.64
CA ASP A 49 4.91 -9.53 -1.46
C ASP A 49 4.35 -8.21 -2.04
N GLY A 50 3.08 -7.91 -1.75
CA GLY A 50 2.42 -6.68 -2.19
C GLY A 50 2.95 -5.42 -1.54
N ASP A 51 3.03 -4.33 -2.31
CA ASP A 51 3.41 -3.01 -1.80
C ASP A 51 2.41 -2.51 -0.73
N GLY A 52 2.93 -1.87 0.32
CA GLY A 52 2.13 -1.36 1.43
C GLY A 52 1.17 -0.28 0.99
N LEU A 53 -0.13 -0.53 1.19
CA LEU A 53 -1.22 0.41 1.00
C LEU A 53 -1.79 0.79 2.35
N VAL A 54 -1.59 2.04 2.74
CA VAL A 54 -2.21 2.61 3.93
C VAL A 54 -3.52 3.24 3.52
N TYR A 55 -4.60 2.88 4.22
CA TYR A 55 -5.87 3.58 4.11
C TYR A 55 -6.37 4.02 5.48
N CYS A 56 -7.11 5.14 5.48
CA CYS A 56 -7.75 5.67 6.66
C CYS A 56 -9.22 6.02 6.41
N VAL A 57 -10.02 5.83 7.45
CA VAL A 57 -11.43 6.22 7.50
C VAL A 57 -11.58 7.26 8.60
N GLU A 58 -11.84 8.50 8.22
CA GLU A 58 -12.15 9.60 9.14
C GLU A 58 -13.65 9.68 9.37
N LEU A 59 -14.07 9.66 10.64
CA LEU A 59 -15.47 9.80 11.04
C LEU A 59 -15.78 11.26 11.40
N ARG A 60 -16.75 11.88 10.72
CA ARG A 60 -17.16 13.27 10.95
C ARG A 60 -18.68 13.36 11.06
N GLY A 61 -19.20 14.42 11.68
CA GLY A 61 -20.65 14.59 11.89
C GLY A 61 -21.45 14.32 10.62
N GLY A 62 -22.21 13.21 10.62
CA GLY A 62 -23.04 12.77 9.50
C GLY A 62 -22.33 12.04 8.34
N GLY A 63 -21.10 11.51 8.51
CA GLY A 63 -20.49 10.69 7.47
C GLY A 63 -19.06 10.20 7.73
N ALA A 64 -18.52 9.49 6.75
CA ALA A 64 -17.14 9.01 6.76
C ALA A 64 -16.39 9.45 5.50
N ARG A 65 -15.07 9.62 5.59
CA ARG A 65 -14.19 9.93 4.47
C ARG A 65 -13.08 8.91 4.38
N LEU A 66 -12.83 8.39 3.19
CA LEU A 66 -11.72 7.47 2.92
C LEU A 66 -10.54 8.23 2.31
N ARG A 67 -9.33 7.83 2.70
CA ARG A 67 -8.10 8.12 1.95
C ARG A 67 -7.28 6.84 1.86
N ALA A 68 -6.68 6.57 0.70
CA ALA A 68 -5.73 5.48 0.54
C ALA A 68 -4.51 5.97 -0.24
N ARG A 69 -3.32 5.49 0.13
CA ARG A 69 -2.06 5.74 -0.58
C ARG A 69 -1.10 4.59 -0.39
N PHE A 70 -0.34 4.27 -1.43
CA PHE A 70 0.84 3.44 -1.28
C PHE A 70 1.89 4.16 -0.43
N VAL A 71 2.60 3.39 0.40
CA VAL A 71 3.79 3.86 1.11
C VAL A 71 4.89 4.02 0.08
N ALA A 72 5.38 5.25 -0.08
CA ALA A 72 6.43 5.57 -1.03
C ALA A 72 7.81 5.14 -0.51
N THR A 73 8.03 3.82 -0.42
CA THR A 73 9.38 3.26 -0.18
C THR A 73 10.26 3.48 -1.41
N ALA A 74 11.58 3.43 -1.24
CA ALA A 74 12.51 3.67 -2.35
C ALA A 74 12.31 2.62 -3.46
N GLU A 75 12.14 1.37 -3.06
CA GLU A 75 11.93 0.23 -3.95
C GLU A 75 10.56 0.30 -4.64
N TYR A 76 9.51 0.76 -3.94
CA TYR A 76 8.22 1.01 -4.57
C TYR A 76 8.33 2.08 -5.66
N LEU A 77 9.03 3.19 -5.39
CA LEU A 77 9.18 4.27 -6.37
C LEU A 77 9.98 3.82 -7.58
N GLU A 78 11.06 3.06 -7.39
CA GLU A 78 11.86 2.49 -8.49
C GLU A 78 11.02 1.54 -9.35
N GLU A 79 10.25 0.64 -8.74
CA GLU A 79 9.37 -0.27 -9.47
C GLU A 79 8.16 0.45 -10.10
N GLU A 80 7.70 1.57 -9.55
CA GLU A 80 6.65 2.40 -10.14
C GLU A 80 7.16 3.11 -11.40
N GLU A 81 8.39 3.62 -11.36
CA GLU A 81 9.03 4.26 -12.52
C GLU A 81 9.35 3.23 -13.61
N ALA A 82 9.90 2.07 -13.24
CA ALA A 82 10.23 1.00 -14.20
C ALA A 82 9.00 0.24 -14.72
N SER A 83 7.87 0.30 -14.00
CA SER A 83 6.68 -0.51 -14.28
C SER A 83 6.94 -2.03 -14.32
N GLU A 84 7.94 -2.52 -13.57
CA GLU A 84 8.37 -3.92 -13.52
C GLU A 84 8.73 -4.35 -12.09
N VAL A 85 8.84 -5.67 -11.86
CA VAL A 85 9.32 -6.23 -10.59
C VAL A 85 10.86 -6.21 -10.59
N CYS A 86 11.44 -5.22 -9.93
CA CYS A 86 12.88 -4.97 -9.86
C CYS A 86 13.56 -5.69 -8.67
N TYR A 87 12.77 -6.15 -7.71
CA TYR A 87 13.22 -6.81 -6.50
C TYR A 87 12.58 -8.18 -6.31
N ARG A 88 13.31 -9.08 -5.67
CA ARG A 88 12.76 -10.38 -5.27
C ARG A 88 11.81 -10.20 -4.08
N GLY A 89 10.64 -10.81 -4.17
CA GLY A 89 9.70 -10.92 -3.07
C GLY A 89 10.26 -11.83 -1.98
N THR A 90 10.13 -11.41 -0.72
CA THR A 90 10.53 -12.20 0.46
C THR A 90 9.81 -13.54 0.51
N PHE A 91 8.57 -13.59 0.01
CA PHE A 91 7.71 -14.77 0.04
C PHE A 91 7.66 -15.52 -1.30
N GLY A 92 8.57 -15.23 -2.22
CA GLY A 92 8.83 -16.08 -3.39
C GLY A 92 8.51 -15.46 -4.75
N THR A 93 8.07 -14.20 -4.82
CA THR A 93 7.90 -13.52 -6.12
C THR A 93 9.27 -13.32 -6.81
N PRO A 94 9.52 -13.93 -7.97
CA PRO A 94 10.79 -13.74 -8.68
C PRO A 94 10.76 -12.46 -9.52
N LYS A 95 11.94 -11.93 -9.83
CA LYS A 95 12.06 -10.95 -10.91
C LYS A 95 11.98 -11.65 -12.28
N PRO A 96 11.62 -10.92 -13.35
CA PRO A 96 11.85 -11.37 -14.72
C PRO A 96 13.33 -11.76 -14.96
N GLY A 97 13.57 -12.66 -15.92
CA GLY A 97 14.93 -13.10 -16.28
C GLY A 97 15.38 -14.45 -15.69
N GLY A 98 14.46 -15.19 -15.05
CA GLY A 98 14.70 -16.57 -14.61
C GLY A 98 15.85 -16.71 -13.61
N VAL A 99 16.52 -17.86 -13.57
CA VAL A 99 17.61 -18.13 -12.62
C VAL A 99 18.75 -17.11 -12.78
N ALA A 100 19.12 -16.76 -14.01
CA ALA A 100 20.20 -15.81 -14.27
C ALA A 100 19.92 -14.41 -13.70
N GLY A 101 18.68 -13.92 -13.81
CA GLY A 101 18.29 -12.62 -13.27
C GLY A 101 18.14 -12.57 -11.75
N ASN A 102 18.03 -13.73 -11.08
CA ASN A 102 17.75 -13.85 -9.65
C ASN A 102 18.92 -14.44 -8.85
N ALA A 103 19.86 -15.13 -9.48
CA ALA A 103 21.01 -15.74 -8.82
C ALA A 103 21.88 -14.67 -8.16
N LEU A 104 22.27 -14.91 -6.90
CA LEU A 104 23.10 -14.02 -6.08
C LEU A 104 22.53 -12.62 -5.81
N ASP A 105 21.28 -12.33 -6.20
CA ASP A 105 20.62 -11.08 -5.81
C ASP A 105 20.14 -11.18 -4.36
N LEU A 106 20.87 -10.51 -3.46
CA LEU A 106 20.62 -10.48 -2.01
C LEU A 106 19.89 -9.21 -1.56
N ARG A 107 19.49 -8.33 -2.50
CA ARG A 107 18.72 -7.14 -2.16
C ARG A 107 17.34 -7.55 -1.63
N THR A 108 16.88 -6.88 -0.58
CA THR A 108 15.55 -7.05 -0.02
C THR A 108 14.70 -5.84 -0.36
N LYS A 109 13.39 -6.07 -0.54
CA LYS A 109 12.42 -5.01 -0.75
C LYS A 109 11.73 -4.65 0.55
N ASN A 110 11.81 -3.39 0.96
CA ASN A 110 10.94 -2.89 2.02
C ASN A 110 9.52 -2.66 1.49
N LEU A 111 8.60 -3.55 1.87
CA LEU A 111 7.20 -3.48 1.46
C LEU A 111 6.36 -2.55 2.34
N SER A 112 6.77 -2.33 3.59
CA SER A 112 6.05 -1.50 4.58
C SER A 112 4.54 -1.79 4.65
N ASN A 113 4.13 -3.07 4.67
CA ASN A 113 2.75 -3.51 4.44
C ASN A 113 2.07 -4.23 5.63
N THR A 114 2.73 -4.38 6.79
CA THR A 114 2.18 -5.21 7.89
C THR A 114 1.26 -4.45 8.83
N ASN A 115 1.72 -3.31 9.36
CA ASN A 115 0.96 -2.51 10.33
C ASN A 115 1.45 -1.05 10.33
N LEU A 116 0.79 -0.19 11.11
CA LEU A 116 1.20 1.19 11.36
C LEU A 116 0.78 1.63 12.77
N ILE A 117 1.40 2.69 13.27
CA ILE A 117 1.02 3.40 14.49
C ILE A 117 0.82 4.87 14.11
N ALA A 118 -0.28 5.48 14.54
CA ALA A 118 -0.71 6.83 14.20
C ALA A 118 -1.02 7.64 15.46
#